data_AF-A0A0C3AAN1-F1
#
_entry.id   AF-A0A0C3AAN1-F1
#
_cell.length_a   1.000
_cell.length_b   1.000
_cell.length_c   1.000
_cell.angle_alpha   90.00
_cell.angle_beta   90.00
_cell.angle_gamma   90.00
#
_symmetry.space_group_name_H-M   'P 1'
#
loop_
_entity.id
_entity.type
_entity.pdbx_description
1 polymer ?
#
loop_
_entity_poly.entity_id
_entity_poly.type
_entity_poly.pdbx_seq_one_letter_code
_entity_poly.pdbx_strand_id
1 'polypeptide(L)'
;MMRISSLSADTIDYILTSLTDFKSLASVLLASKSVYGVYSTRPTSIKRAVAYNVVGPALPQALRLVRCDRQEMKQLPAGELPGEDELEKNPCLSSDDIRGLVKISEQAQELEDIFSWREKDHAFRTSRLSAIESYRFQRALFRICLAASVYSLSSLLEEVMDGDPEVEYLGEESLEMRQEFFDTFSTLDLKEISRVGAFLQHLATWSANAYSNSDYADIFLSNQSLLDVILGIYRDKPPSTYNVLDSDDLPDIYASFLSSPLDHILSKRKQSGHNREAVLLTSTPETNLECDQCQCNVSTRKFLWGPADWEYLRGYVTPDRVCMLLQGQLPRNFSETSTTFRAVWTQHRYEVLISEVFDCMTAEYGDWKRENLLCLRCLCLFLRDHLHIWYMQRNQNSGIVGIITKENCWYGYNCRTQTHNYEHSSKLNHWCEPTGGDPAPSFHLPVPSETNF
;
A
#
# COMPACT_ATOMS: atom_id res chain seq x y z
N MET A 1 -37.87 0.58 -32.59
CA MET A 1 -37.25 0.13 -31.33
C MET A 1 -38.01 -1.09 -30.82
N MET A 2 -37.32 -2.22 -30.66
CA MET A 2 -37.91 -3.42 -30.05
C MET A 2 -38.09 -3.18 -28.55
N ARG A 3 -39.27 -3.49 -28.00
CA ARG A 3 -39.52 -3.31 -26.56
C ARG A 3 -38.93 -4.49 -25.79
N ILE A 4 -38.25 -4.25 -24.68
CA ILE A 4 -37.67 -5.32 -23.86
C ILE A 4 -38.74 -6.33 -23.39
N SER A 5 -39.98 -5.86 -23.23
CA SER A 5 -41.15 -6.67 -22.85
C SER A 5 -41.63 -7.64 -23.93
N SER A 6 -41.11 -7.57 -25.16
CA SER A 6 -41.41 -8.53 -26.23
C SER A 6 -40.35 -9.62 -26.39
N LEU A 7 -39.30 -9.61 -25.56
CA LEU A 7 -38.29 -10.66 -25.54
C LEU A 7 -38.82 -11.91 -24.83
N SER A 8 -38.26 -13.08 -25.16
CA SER A 8 -38.59 -14.32 -24.45
C SER A 8 -38.06 -14.27 -23.02
N ALA A 9 -38.64 -15.08 -22.14
CA ALA A 9 -38.20 -15.18 -20.75
C ALA A 9 -36.70 -15.57 -20.65
N ASP A 10 -36.23 -16.46 -21.52
CA ASP A 10 -34.82 -16.88 -21.54
C ASP A 10 -33.88 -15.76 -21.98
N THR A 11 -34.28 -14.93 -22.96
CA THR A 11 -33.48 -13.75 -23.34
C THR A 11 -33.44 -12.73 -22.21
N ILE A 12 -34.54 -12.51 -21.50
CA ILE A 12 -34.57 -11.63 -20.33
C ILE A 12 -33.67 -12.19 -19.21
N ASP A 13 -33.74 -13.49 -18.94
CA ASP A 13 -32.91 -14.17 -17.93
C ASP A 13 -31.42 -14.04 -18.27
N TYR A 14 -31.05 -14.22 -19.54
CA TYR A 14 -29.69 -14.00 -20.03
C TYR A 14 -29.23 -12.54 -19.85
N ILE A 15 -30.08 -11.57 -20.16
CA ILE A 15 -29.78 -10.14 -19.92
C ILE A 15 -29.55 -9.89 -18.43
N LEU A 16 -30.44 -10.38 -17.56
CA LEU A 16 -30.36 -10.16 -16.11
C LEU A 16 -29.11 -10.81 -15.49
N THR A 17 -28.74 -12.00 -15.95
CA THR A 17 -27.54 -12.73 -15.50
C THR A 17 -26.22 -12.13 -16.05
N SER A 18 -26.29 -11.31 -17.10
CA SER A 18 -25.12 -10.64 -17.70
C SER A 18 -24.89 -9.23 -17.15
N LEU A 19 -25.72 -8.74 -16.22
CA LEU A 19 -25.53 -7.42 -15.62
C LEU A 19 -24.29 -7.39 -14.73
N THR A 20 -23.51 -6.32 -14.87
CA THR A 20 -22.21 -6.16 -14.21
C THR A 20 -22.32 -5.93 -12.70
N ASP A 21 -23.44 -5.40 -12.23
CA ASP A 21 -23.61 -4.99 -10.83
C ASP A 21 -25.07 -4.99 -10.37
N PHE A 22 -25.26 -4.98 -9.04
CA PHE A 22 -26.58 -5.00 -8.41
C PHE A 22 -27.39 -3.71 -8.60
N LYS A 23 -26.74 -2.57 -8.86
CA LYS A 23 -27.43 -1.29 -9.11
C LYS A 23 -28.09 -1.29 -10.48
N SER A 24 -27.40 -1.84 -11.47
CA SER A 24 -27.89 -2.12 -12.82
C SER A 24 -29.05 -3.11 -12.77
N LEU A 25 -28.93 -4.18 -11.98
CA LEU A 25 -30.04 -5.12 -11.74
C LEU A 25 -31.26 -4.42 -11.16
N ALA A 26 -31.11 -3.67 -10.07
CA ALA A 26 -32.21 -2.93 -9.45
C ALA A 26 -32.89 -1.96 -10.44
N SER A 27 -32.10 -1.23 -11.23
CA SER A 27 -32.60 -0.28 -12.22
C SER A 27 -33.43 -0.98 -13.33
N VAL A 28 -32.94 -2.12 -13.82
CA VAL A 28 -33.63 -2.92 -14.86
C VAL A 28 -34.93 -3.51 -14.33
N LEU A 29 -34.94 -4.00 -13.08
CA LEU A 29 -36.15 -4.54 -12.44
C LEU A 29 -37.25 -3.49 -12.26
N LEU A 30 -36.87 -2.24 -11.96
CA LEU A 30 -37.82 -1.13 -11.81
C LEU A 30 -38.39 -0.63 -13.15
N ALA A 31 -37.72 -0.91 -14.27
CA ALA A 31 -38.11 -0.41 -15.59
C ALA A 31 -39.27 -1.20 -16.24
N SER A 32 -39.49 -2.47 -15.90
CA SER A 32 -40.48 -3.32 -16.58
C SER A 32 -41.04 -4.44 -15.69
N LYS A 33 -42.38 -4.50 -15.58
CA LYS A 33 -43.09 -5.59 -14.88
C LYS A 33 -42.82 -6.97 -15.49
N SER A 34 -42.67 -7.05 -16.82
CA SER A 34 -42.36 -8.31 -17.51
C SER A 34 -40.97 -8.82 -17.13
N VAL A 35 -39.99 -7.91 -17.03
CA VAL A 35 -38.63 -8.24 -16.60
C VAL A 35 -38.61 -8.65 -15.13
N TYR A 36 -39.32 -7.91 -14.27
CA TYR A 36 -39.50 -8.30 -12.87
C TYR A 36 -40.16 -9.68 -12.73
N GLY A 37 -41.12 -10.03 -13.58
CA GLY A 37 -41.74 -11.36 -13.60
C GLY A 37 -40.74 -12.49 -13.80
N VAL A 38 -39.81 -12.35 -14.75
CA VAL A 38 -38.73 -13.31 -14.98
C VAL A 38 -37.82 -13.41 -13.75
N TYR A 39 -37.41 -12.25 -13.21
CA TYR A 39 -36.61 -12.21 -11.98
C TYR A 39 -37.29 -12.91 -10.80
N SER A 40 -38.57 -12.65 -10.58
CA SER A 40 -39.33 -13.24 -9.47
C SER A 40 -39.44 -14.77 -9.54
N THR A 41 -39.29 -15.33 -10.75
CA THR A 41 -39.29 -16.79 -10.99
C THR A 41 -37.93 -17.41 -10.68
N ARG A 42 -36.82 -16.68 -10.86
CA ARG A 42 -35.44 -17.18 -10.71
C ARG A 42 -34.51 -16.26 -9.90
N PRO A 43 -34.92 -15.71 -8.74
CA PRO A 43 -34.17 -14.66 -8.06
C PRO A 43 -32.78 -15.13 -7.60
N THR A 44 -32.68 -16.37 -7.11
CA THR A 44 -31.41 -16.95 -6.62
C THR A 44 -30.38 -17.08 -7.73
N SER A 45 -30.76 -17.63 -8.89
CA SER A 45 -29.83 -17.81 -10.01
C SER A 45 -29.36 -16.49 -10.58
N ILE A 46 -30.26 -15.51 -10.72
CA ILE A 46 -29.91 -14.17 -11.23
C ILE A 46 -29.00 -13.43 -10.26
N LYS A 47 -29.34 -13.40 -8.96
CA LYS A 47 -28.48 -12.77 -7.94
C LYS A 47 -27.10 -13.42 -7.89
N ARG A 48 -27.03 -14.74 -7.97
CA ARG A 48 -25.77 -15.49 -7.99
C ARG A 48 -24.92 -15.11 -9.21
N ALA A 49 -25.52 -15.04 -10.40
CA ALA A 49 -24.80 -14.64 -11.61
C ALA A 49 -24.26 -13.20 -11.50
N VAL A 50 -25.09 -12.26 -11.03
CA VAL A 50 -24.64 -10.87 -10.81
C VAL A 50 -23.55 -10.81 -9.74
N ALA A 51 -23.62 -11.62 -8.68
CA ALA A 51 -22.56 -11.69 -7.68
C ALA A 51 -21.23 -12.20 -8.27
N TYR A 52 -21.26 -13.18 -9.18
CA TYR A 52 -20.06 -13.59 -9.93
C TYR A 52 -19.55 -12.51 -10.88
N ASN A 53 -20.42 -11.69 -11.45
CA ASN A 53 -19.96 -10.57 -12.30
C ASN A 53 -19.28 -9.47 -11.47
N VAL A 54 -19.72 -9.28 -10.22
CA VAL A 54 -19.16 -8.29 -9.27
C VAL A 54 -17.83 -8.77 -8.66
N VAL A 55 -17.79 -10.00 -8.16
CA VAL A 55 -16.66 -10.54 -7.37
C VAL A 55 -15.76 -11.47 -8.19
N GLY A 56 -16.22 -11.90 -9.36
CA GLY A 56 -15.52 -12.90 -10.15
C GLY A 56 -15.56 -14.30 -9.50
N PRO A 57 -14.67 -15.20 -9.92
CA PRO A 57 -14.63 -16.59 -9.45
C PRO A 57 -14.26 -16.75 -7.96
N ALA A 58 -13.83 -15.68 -7.29
CA ALA A 58 -13.54 -15.67 -5.85
C ALA A 58 -14.79 -15.48 -4.96
N LEU A 59 -16.00 -15.55 -5.54
CA LEU A 59 -17.27 -15.38 -4.83
C LEU A 59 -17.42 -16.27 -3.57
N PRO A 60 -17.07 -17.57 -3.57
CA PRO A 60 -17.19 -18.38 -2.36
C PRO A 60 -16.38 -17.84 -1.17
N GLN A 61 -15.17 -17.34 -1.43
CA GLN A 61 -14.28 -16.78 -0.40
C GLN A 61 -14.78 -15.44 0.11
N ALA A 62 -15.23 -14.56 -0.80
CA ALA A 62 -15.83 -13.29 -0.46
C ALA A 62 -17.11 -13.47 0.37
N LEU A 63 -17.97 -14.41 -0.01
CA LEU A 63 -19.20 -14.71 0.73
C LEU A 63 -18.92 -15.32 2.10
N ARG A 64 -17.87 -16.15 2.22
CA ARG A 64 -17.40 -16.68 3.50
C ARG A 64 -17.01 -15.55 4.45
N LEU A 65 -16.18 -14.61 3.97
CA LEU A 65 -15.79 -13.41 4.70
C LEU A 65 -17.00 -12.61 5.19
N VAL A 66 -17.91 -12.22 4.28
CA VAL A 66 -19.09 -11.40 4.62
C VAL A 66 -19.97 -12.08 5.67
N ARG A 67 -20.13 -13.41 5.60
CA ARG A 67 -20.96 -14.15 6.55
C ARG A 67 -20.32 -14.29 7.92
N CYS A 68 -19.02 -14.62 7.97
CA CYS A 68 -18.29 -14.72 9.24
C CYS A 68 -18.24 -13.37 9.95
N ASP A 69 -17.96 -12.29 9.23
CA ASP A 69 -17.92 -10.94 9.79
C ASP A 69 -19.28 -10.50 10.34
N ARG A 70 -20.36 -10.70 9.55
CA ARG A 70 -21.74 -10.39 10.00
C ARG A 70 -22.16 -11.21 11.23
N GLN A 71 -21.73 -12.46 11.32
CA GLN A 71 -22.06 -13.35 12.43
C GLN A 71 -21.13 -13.17 13.63
N GLU A 72 -20.17 -12.23 13.55
CA GLU A 72 -19.16 -11.96 14.58
C GLU A 72 -18.45 -13.26 15.02
N MET A 73 -18.13 -14.12 14.05
CA MET A 73 -17.41 -15.36 14.29
C MET A 73 -15.96 -15.04 14.67
N LYS A 74 -15.68 -14.98 15.98
CA LYS A 74 -14.36 -14.66 16.53
C LYS A 74 -13.78 -15.86 17.25
N GLN A 75 -12.47 -16.09 17.08
CA GLN A 75 -11.70 -17.14 17.75
C GLN A 75 -12.36 -18.53 17.68
N LEU A 76 -12.96 -18.85 16.53
CA LEU A 76 -13.55 -20.18 16.30
C LEU A 76 -12.52 -21.12 15.66
N PRO A 77 -12.52 -22.41 16.01
CA PRO A 77 -11.73 -23.42 15.31
C PRO A 77 -12.03 -23.44 13.81
N ALA A 78 -11.02 -23.74 13.00
CA ALA A 78 -11.13 -23.68 11.54
C ALA A 78 -12.25 -24.55 10.96
N GLY A 79 -12.52 -25.70 11.60
CA GLY A 79 -13.57 -26.63 11.21
C GLY A 79 -15.01 -26.18 11.51
N GLU A 80 -15.19 -25.16 12.35
CA GLU A 80 -16.51 -24.58 12.66
C GLU A 80 -16.88 -23.43 11.71
N LEU A 81 -15.91 -22.91 10.96
CA LEU A 81 -16.14 -21.88 9.95
C LEU A 81 -16.82 -22.49 8.71
N PRO A 82 -17.75 -21.78 8.05
CA PRO A 82 -18.41 -22.26 6.83
C PRO A 82 -17.40 -22.65 5.75
N GLY A 83 -17.55 -23.81 5.13
CA GLY A 83 -16.66 -24.29 4.07
C GLY A 83 -16.88 -23.56 2.74
N GLU A 84 -15.80 -23.36 1.96
CA GLU A 84 -15.89 -22.72 0.62
C GLU A 84 -16.78 -23.55 -0.34
N ASP A 85 -16.70 -24.89 -0.28
CA ASP A 85 -17.49 -25.82 -1.10
C ASP A 85 -19.00 -25.76 -0.80
N GLU A 86 -19.37 -25.49 0.46
CA GLU A 86 -20.77 -25.37 0.86
C GLU A 86 -21.39 -24.11 0.26
N LEU A 87 -20.63 -23.01 0.29
CA LEU A 87 -21.02 -21.72 -0.28
C LEU A 87 -21.08 -21.76 -1.81
N GLU A 88 -20.23 -22.54 -2.45
CA GLU A 88 -20.27 -22.75 -3.90
C GLU A 88 -21.54 -23.50 -4.34
N LYS A 89 -21.98 -24.50 -3.58
CA LYS A 89 -23.13 -25.34 -3.96
C LYS A 89 -24.47 -24.61 -3.80
N ASN A 90 -24.63 -23.75 -2.79
CA ASN A 90 -25.92 -23.11 -2.52
C ASN A 90 -25.83 -21.68 -1.94
N PRO A 91 -25.39 -20.68 -2.72
CA PRO A 91 -25.33 -19.30 -2.25
C PRO A 91 -26.73 -18.67 -2.29
N CYS A 92 -27.57 -18.95 -1.29
CA CYS A 92 -28.76 -18.13 -1.06
C CYS A 92 -28.29 -16.74 -0.58
N LEU A 93 -28.36 -15.73 -1.45
CA LEU A 93 -27.87 -14.38 -1.15
C LEU A 93 -28.97 -13.51 -0.50
N SER A 94 -28.75 -13.19 0.77
CA SER A 94 -29.51 -12.18 1.50
C SER A 94 -29.14 -10.76 1.03
N SER A 95 -29.96 -9.77 1.36
CA SER A 95 -29.66 -8.37 1.02
C SER A 95 -28.38 -7.87 1.70
N ASP A 96 -28.08 -8.36 2.90
CA ASP A 96 -26.85 -8.01 3.61
C ASP A 96 -25.63 -8.71 3.01
N ASP A 97 -25.78 -9.96 2.54
CA ASP A 97 -24.71 -10.62 1.76
C ASP A 97 -24.37 -9.77 0.52
N ILE A 98 -25.39 -9.30 -0.22
CA ILE A 98 -25.19 -8.46 -1.41
C ILE A 98 -24.47 -7.16 -1.06
N ARG A 99 -24.89 -6.48 0.02
CA ARG A 99 -24.27 -5.22 0.44
C ARG A 99 -22.81 -5.41 0.85
N GLY A 100 -22.52 -6.46 1.62
CA GLY A 100 -21.17 -6.82 2.02
C GLY A 100 -20.29 -7.14 0.81
N LEU A 101 -20.79 -7.97 -0.11
CA LEU A 101 -20.07 -8.35 -1.34
C LEU A 101 -19.72 -7.14 -2.21
N VAL A 102 -20.67 -6.22 -2.42
CA VAL A 102 -20.41 -4.98 -3.17
C VAL A 102 -19.28 -4.18 -2.51
N LYS A 103 -19.38 -3.94 -1.19
CA LYS A 103 -18.36 -3.19 -0.45
C LYS A 103 -16.98 -3.83 -0.61
N ILE A 104 -16.83 -5.11 -0.28
CA ILE A 104 -15.50 -5.75 -0.31
C ILE A 104 -14.96 -5.93 -1.72
N SER A 105 -15.82 -6.02 -2.74
CA SER A 105 -15.40 -6.11 -4.15
C SER A 105 -14.78 -4.81 -4.65
N GLU A 106 -15.36 -3.66 -4.29
CA GLU A 106 -14.82 -2.34 -4.64
C GLU A 106 -13.42 -2.14 -4.03
N GLN A 107 -13.26 -2.56 -2.77
CA GLN A 107 -11.99 -2.48 -2.05
C GLN A 107 -10.94 -3.47 -2.59
N ALA A 108 -11.35 -4.70 -2.89
CA ALA A 108 -10.48 -5.70 -3.48
C ALA A 108 -10.00 -5.26 -4.87
N GLN A 109 -10.86 -4.66 -5.68
CA GLN A 109 -10.49 -4.14 -6.99
C GLN A 109 -9.45 -3.02 -6.89
N GLU A 110 -9.59 -2.11 -5.94
CA GLU A 110 -8.60 -1.04 -5.74
C GLU A 110 -7.24 -1.58 -5.28
N LEU A 111 -7.22 -2.54 -4.35
CA LEU A 111 -5.97 -3.20 -3.97
C LEU A 111 -5.36 -4.00 -5.12
N GLU A 112 -6.19 -4.61 -5.98
CA GLU A 112 -5.75 -5.28 -7.19
C GLU A 112 -5.15 -4.29 -8.20
N ASP A 113 -5.76 -3.12 -8.36
CA ASP A 113 -5.27 -2.03 -9.20
C ASP A 113 -3.90 -1.55 -8.72
N ILE A 114 -3.73 -1.35 -7.41
CA ILE A 114 -2.43 -0.98 -6.79
C ILE A 114 -1.41 -2.11 -6.97
N PHE A 115 -1.78 -3.37 -6.69
CA PHE A 115 -0.91 -4.52 -6.86
C PHE A 115 -0.45 -4.66 -8.31
N SER A 116 -1.38 -4.60 -9.26
CA SER A 116 -1.08 -4.71 -10.68
C SER A 116 -0.18 -3.57 -11.15
N TRP A 117 -0.47 -2.33 -10.75
CA TRP A 117 0.36 -1.18 -11.09
C TRP A 117 1.80 -1.37 -10.59
N ARG A 118 1.97 -1.88 -9.36
CA ARG A 118 3.29 -2.02 -8.72
C ARG A 118 4.09 -3.24 -9.13
N GLU A 119 3.42 -4.36 -9.35
CA GLU A 119 4.07 -5.67 -9.45
C GLU A 119 3.99 -6.24 -10.86
N LYS A 120 3.08 -5.73 -11.71
CA LYS A 120 2.87 -6.21 -13.07
C LYS A 120 3.17 -5.17 -14.15
N ASP A 121 2.48 -4.03 -14.12
CA ASP A 121 2.57 -3.02 -15.18
C ASP A 121 2.33 -1.61 -14.64
N HIS A 122 3.43 -0.86 -14.50
CA HIS A 122 3.44 0.50 -13.97
C HIS A 122 2.82 1.54 -14.91
N ALA A 123 2.57 1.20 -16.18
CA ALA A 123 2.00 2.14 -17.14
C ALA A 123 0.51 2.40 -16.90
N PHE A 124 -0.17 1.53 -16.14
CA PHE A 124 -1.61 1.63 -15.92
C PHE A 124 -1.96 1.58 -14.44
N ARG A 125 -2.84 2.50 -14.02
CA ARG A 125 -3.40 2.57 -12.66
C ARG A 125 -4.57 1.63 -12.42
N THR A 126 -4.98 0.89 -13.44
CA THR A 126 -6.04 -0.13 -13.38
C THR A 126 -5.44 -1.50 -13.61
N SER A 127 -6.02 -2.53 -13.01
CA SER A 127 -5.52 -3.89 -13.09
C SER A 127 -5.29 -4.35 -14.53
N ARG A 128 -4.10 -4.91 -14.74
CA ARG A 128 -3.66 -5.65 -15.92
C ARG A 128 -3.45 -7.12 -15.60
N LEU A 129 -3.89 -7.57 -14.43
CA LEU A 129 -3.91 -8.99 -14.10
C LEU A 129 -4.80 -9.72 -15.12
N SER A 130 -4.32 -10.87 -15.59
CA SER A 130 -5.17 -11.80 -16.34
C SER A 130 -6.25 -12.37 -15.42
N ALA A 131 -7.30 -12.94 -16.00
CA ALA A 131 -8.41 -13.50 -15.22
C ALA A 131 -7.96 -14.52 -14.16
N ILE A 132 -6.95 -15.33 -14.46
CA ILE A 132 -6.40 -16.31 -13.50
C ILE A 132 -5.58 -15.64 -12.39
N GLU A 133 -4.82 -14.59 -12.70
CA GLU A 133 -4.02 -13.84 -11.71
C GLU A 133 -4.92 -13.04 -10.78
N SER A 134 -5.95 -12.38 -11.32
CA SER A 134 -6.99 -11.68 -10.55
C SER A 134 -7.72 -12.65 -9.62
N TYR A 135 -8.12 -13.83 -10.12
CA TYR A 135 -8.72 -14.86 -9.27
C TYR A 135 -7.80 -15.27 -8.10
N ARG A 136 -6.53 -15.56 -8.37
CA ARG A 136 -5.56 -15.94 -7.32
C ARG A 136 -5.36 -14.83 -6.30
N PHE A 137 -5.20 -13.59 -6.78
CA PHE A 137 -5.04 -12.40 -5.93
C PHE A 137 -6.25 -12.21 -5.01
N GLN A 138 -7.46 -12.13 -5.57
CA GLN A 138 -8.68 -11.88 -4.80
C GLN A 138 -8.99 -13.04 -3.84
N ARG A 139 -8.81 -14.29 -4.28
CA ARG A 139 -8.98 -15.47 -3.42
C ARG A 139 -8.05 -15.43 -2.21
N ALA A 140 -6.77 -15.14 -2.43
CA ALA A 140 -5.80 -15.00 -1.35
C ALA A 140 -6.14 -13.81 -0.43
N LEU A 141 -6.50 -12.66 -1.01
CA LEU A 141 -6.91 -11.47 -0.27
C LEU A 141 -8.11 -11.74 0.65
N PHE A 142 -9.18 -12.35 0.15
CA PHE A 142 -10.37 -12.65 0.97
C PHE A 142 -10.07 -13.65 2.09
N ARG A 143 -9.17 -14.62 1.88
CA ARG A 143 -8.74 -15.55 2.92
C ARG A 143 -7.89 -14.86 4.00
N ILE A 144 -7.05 -13.90 3.63
CA ILE A 144 -6.32 -13.05 4.60
C ILE A 144 -7.31 -12.21 5.41
N CYS A 145 -8.27 -11.56 4.74
CA CYS A 145 -9.30 -10.76 5.40
C CYS A 145 -10.14 -11.62 6.35
N LEU A 146 -10.46 -12.86 5.97
CA LEU A 146 -11.18 -13.78 6.84
C LEU A 146 -10.35 -14.15 8.07
N ALA A 147 -9.05 -14.44 7.90
CA ALA A 147 -8.16 -14.71 9.03
C ALA A 147 -8.08 -13.49 9.97
N ALA A 148 -7.95 -12.29 9.41
CA ALA A 148 -7.93 -11.04 10.17
C ALA A 148 -9.26 -10.75 10.88
N SER A 149 -10.40 -11.10 10.27
CA SER A 149 -11.73 -10.91 10.87
C SER A 149 -12.00 -11.90 12.02
N VAL A 150 -11.66 -13.17 11.84
CA VAL A 150 -11.92 -14.23 12.84
C VAL A 150 -10.90 -14.23 13.97
N TYR A 151 -9.62 -14.00 13.65
CA TYR A 151 -8.50 -14.12 14.60
C TYR A 151 -7.85 -12.76 14.88
N SER A 152 -8.60 -11.66 14.75
CA SER A 152 -8.08 -10.30 15.02
C SER A 152 -7.48 -10.22 16.42
N LEU A 153 -6.36 -9.51 16.55
CA LEU A 153 -5.75 -9.26 17.86
C LEU A 153 -6.33 -8.02 18.56
N SER A 154 -7.34 -7.36 17.97
CA SER A 154 -7.91 -6.12 18.51
C SER A 154 -8.54 -6.31 19.89
N SER A 155 -9.14 -7.46 20.18
CA SER A 155 -9.66 -7.76 21.51
C SER A 155 -8.55 -8.00 22.55
N LEU A 156 -7.42 -8.57 22.12
CA LEU A 156 -6.29 -8.87 23.01
C LEU A 156 -5.51 -7.61 23.38
N LEU A 157 -5.44 -6.61 22.50
CA LEU A 157 -4.79 -5.34 22.77
C LEU A 157 -5.43 -4.58 23.95
N GLU A 158 -6.75 -4.71 24.15
CA GLU A 158 -7.42 -4.11 25.30
C GLU A 158 -6.96 -4.73 26.62
N GLU A 159 -6.69 -6.05 26.62
CA GLU A 159 -6.25 -6.80 27.80
C GLU A 159 -4.75 -6.62 28.09
N VAL A 160 -3.91 -6.48 27.05
CA VAL A 160 -2.45 -6.25 27.18
C VAL A 160 -2.15 -4.98 27.97
N MET A 161 -2.95 -3.93 27.77
CA MET A 161 -2.76 -2.64 28.43
C MET A 161 -2.91 -2.71 29.95
N ASP A 162 -3.55 -3.75 30.49
CA ASP A 162 -3.75 -3.94 31.92
C ASP A 162 -2.60 -4.73 32.61
N GLY A 163 -1.59 -5.17 31.85
CA GLY A 163 -0.40 -5.84 32.38
C GLY A 163 -0.65 -7.28 32.87
N ASP A 164 -1.67 -7.95 32.33
CA ASP A 164 -2.06 -9.29 32.74
C ASP A 164 -1.12 -10.37 32.15
N PRO A 165 -0.47 -11.22 32.97
CA PRO A 165 0.31 -12.35 32.47
C PRO A 165 -0.49 -13.38 31.65
N GLU A 166 -1.83 -13.39 31.69
CA GLU A 166 -2.67 -14.25 30.83
C GLU A 166 -2.56 -13.90 29.33
N VAL A 167 -2.06 -12.71 29.00
CA VAL A 167 -1.88 -12.23 27.62
C VAL A 167 -0.93 -13.11 26.80
N GLU A 168 0.12 -13.67 27.42
CA GLU A 168 1.07 -14.55 26.72
C GLU A 168 0.38 -15.85 26.27
N TYR A 169 -0.46 -16.42 27.13
CA TYR A 169 -1.21 -17.64 26.85
C TYR A 169 -2.24 -17.45 25.72
N LEU A 170 -2.97 -16.33 25.75
CA LEU A 170 -3.93 -15.99 24.70
C LEU A 170 -3.24 -15.76 23.34
N GLY A 171 -2.02 -15.26 23.36
CA GLY A 171 -1.18 -15.15 22.17
C GLY A 171 -0.91 -16.52 21.54
N GLU A 172 -0.40 -17.47 22.32
CA GLU A 172 -0.10 -18.83 21.84
C GLU A 172 -1.33 -19.52 21.26
N GLU A 173 -2.47 -19.46 21.96
CA GLU A 173 -3.73 -20.03 21.50
C GLU A 173 -4.18 -19.41 20.16
N SER A 174 -4.09 -18.09 20.04
CA SER A 174 -4.38 -17.38 18.78
C SER A 174 -3.45 -17.78 17.64
N LEU A 175 -2.17 -18.03 17.92
CA LEU A 175 -1.23 -18.53 16.93
C LEU A 175 -1.57 -19.95 16.48
N GLU A 176 -1.91 -20.84 17.42
CA GLU A 176 -2.33 -22.21 17.12
C GLU A 176 -3.59 -22.25 16.25
N MET A 177 -4.61 -21.45 16.58
CA MET A 177 -5.84 -21.34 15.78
C MET A 177 -5.56 -20.84 14.35
N ARG A 178 -4.67 -19.85 14.20
CA ARG A 178 -4.25 -19.37 12.87
C ARG A 178 -3.50 -20.46 12.10
N GLN A 179 -2.63 -21.22 12.77
CA GLN A 179 -1.93 -22.34 12.16
C GLN A 179 -2.91 -23.42 11.69
N GLU A 180 -3.90 -23.78 12.51
CA GLU A 180 -4.95 -24.73 12.13
C GLU A 180 -5.74 -24.21 10.92
N PHE A 181 -6.17 -22.95 10.96
CA PHE A 181 -6.87 -22.29 9.86
C PHE A 181 -6.09 -22.37 8.55
N PHE A 182 -4.81 -21.99 8.57
CA PHE A 182 -4.00 -22.02 7.37
C PHE A 182 -3.66 -23.46 6.93
N ASP A 183 -3.56 -24.45 7.83
CA ASP A 183 -3.28 -25.84 7.46
C ASP A 183 -4.42 -26.46 6.62
N THR A 184 -5.62 -25.87 6.65
CA THR A 184 -6.75 -26.27 5.79
C THR A 184 -6.52 -25.99 4.29
N PHE A 185 -5.59 -25.11 3.92
CA PHE A 185 -5.35 -24.74 2.52
C PHE A 185 -4.24 -25.57 1.86
N SER A 186 -4.30 -25.64 0.52
CA SER A 186 -3.24 -26.27 -0.27
C SER A 186 -1.91 -25.51 -0.17
N THR A 187 -0.78 -26.17 -0.44
CA THR A 187 0.53 -25.50 -0.45
C THR A 187 0.60 -24.36 -1.47
N LEU A 188 -0.06 -24.49 -2.62
CA LEU A 188 -0.11 -23.43 -3.62
C LEU A 188 -0.86 -22.21 -3.07
N ASP A 189 -2.02 -22.45 -2.46
CA ASP A 189 -2.84 -21.40 -1.85
C ASP A 189 -2.08 -20.67 -0.73
N LEU A 190 -1.33 -21.39 0.10
CA LEU A 190 -0.49 -20.78 1.14
C LEU A 190 0.60 -19.87 0.56
N LYS A 191 1.18 -20.24 -0.58
CA LYS A 191 2.16 -19.40 -1.27
C LYS A 191 1.49 -18.15 -1.89
N GLU A 192 0.28 -18.28 -2.43
CA GLU A 192 -0.51 -17.14 -2.91
C GLU A 192 -0.88 -16.19 -1.77
N ILE A 193 -1.38 -16.72 -0.65
CA ILE A 193 -1.67 -15.98 0.59
C ILE A 193 -0.42 -15.27 1.09
N SER A 194 0.72 -15.96 1.17
CA SER A 194 1.98 -15.36 1.60
C SER A 194 2.40 -14.20 0.70
N ARG A 195 2.23 -14.32 -0.63
CA ARG A 195 2.58 -13.25 -1.58
C ARG A 195 1.66 -12.04 -1.46
N VAL A 196 0.34 -12.23 -1.35
CA VAL A 196 -0.59 -11.11 -1.11
C VAL A 196 -0.35 -10.48 0.26
N GLY A 197 -0.10 -11.29 1.30
CA GLY A 197 0.23 -10.81 2.64
C GLY A 197 1.48 -9.92 2.65
N ALA A 198 2.56 -10.35 1.99
CA ALA A 198 3.77 -9.55 1.83
C ALA A 198 3.51 -8.22 1.09
N PHE A 199 2.65 -8.23 0.06
CA PHE A 199 2.24 -7.00 -0.62
C PHE A 199 1.47 -6.04 0.31
N LEU A 200 0.52 -6.56 1.10
CA LEU A 200 -0.24 -5.74 2.06
C LEU A 200 0.67 -5.18 3.16
N GLN A 201 1.62 -5.99 3.66
CA GLN A 201 2.64 -5.56 4.61
C GLN A 201 3.48 -4.42 4.02
N HIS A 202 3.99 -4.59 2.81
CA HIS A 202 4.75 -3.54 2.11
C HIS A 202 3.92 -2.26 1.92
N LEU A 203 2.64 -2.37 1.59
CA LEU A 203 1.75 -1.22 1.43
C LEU A 203 1.53 -0.50 2.76
N ALA A 204 1.40 -1.25 3.86
CA ALA A 204 1.28 -0.71 5.20
C ALA A 204 2.58 -0.02 5.67
N THR A 205 3.74 -0.67 5.51
CA THR A 205 5.06 -0.08 5.79
C THR A 205 5.28 1.19 4.96
N TRP A 206 4.96 1.13 3.67
CA TRP A 206 5.04 2.27 2.78
C TRP A 206 4.20 3.44 3.29
N SER A 207 2.96 3.17 3.71
CA SER A 207 2.04 4.20 4.21
C SER A 207 2.55 4.80 5.53
N ALA A 208 3.02 3.96 6.46
CA ALA A 208 3.63 4.40 7.71
C ALA A 208 4.80 5.36 7.45
N ASN A 209 5.75 4.93 6.60
CA ASN A 209 6.88 5.73 6.16
C ASN A 209 6.48 7.04 5.47
N ALA A 210 5.45 7.00 4.62
CA ALA A 210 5.01 8.15 3.86
C ALA A 210 4.49 9.28 4.76
N TYR A 211 3.87 8.92 5.88
CA TYR A 211 3.22 9.85 6.77
C TYR A 211 3.96 10.05 8.11
N SER A 212 5.20 9.56 8.21
CA SER A 212 6.02 9.61 9.44
C SER A 212 5.34 8.96 10.65
N ASN A 213 4.52 7.93 10.40
CA ASN A 213 4.00 7.05 11.43
C ASN A 213 4.96 5.87 11.58
N SER A 214 5.14 5.40 12.81
CA SER A 214 6.11 4.37 13.20
C SER A 214 5.89 3.01 12.54
N ASP A 215 6.92 2.16 12.61
CA ASP A 215 7.08 0.84 11.94
C ASP A 215 6.07 -0.23 12.42
N TYR A 216 4.79 -0.07 12.10
CA TYR A 216 3.72 -0.95 12.62
C TYR A 216 2.90 -1.66 11.53
N ALA A 217 3.55 -2.02 10.42
CA ALA A 217 2.90 -2.63 9.26
C ALA A 217 2.06 -3.87 9.61
N ASP A 218 2.56 -4.74 10.48
CA ASP A 218 1.91 -6.02 10.82
C ASP A 218 0.69 -5.87 11.71
N ILE A 219 0.62 -4.81 12.53
CA ILE A 219 -0.55 -4.52 13.36
C ILE A 219 -1.77 -4.29 12.46
N PHE A 220 -1.58 -3.57 11.34
CA PHE A 220 -2.66 -3.32 10.40
C PHE A 220 -3.20 -4.61 9.76
N LEU A 221 -2.34 -5.64 9.58
CA LEU A 221 -2.74 -6.93 9.03
C LEU A 221 -3.64 -7.73 9.97
N SER A 222 -3.54 -7.49 11.29
CA SER A 222 -4.37 -8.13 12.31
C SER A 222 -5.73 -7.46 12.51
N ASN A 223 -6.03 -6.36 11.81
CA ASN A 223 -7.24 -5.59 12.02
C ASN A 223 -8.47 -6.28 11.41
N GLN A 224 -9.58 -6.36 12.17
CA GLN A 224 -10.83 -6.94 11.68
C GLN A 224 -11.33 -6.27 10.39
N SER A 225 -11.13 -4.97 10.23
CA SER A 225 -11.48 -4.18 9.05
C SER A 225 -10.27 -3.97 8.12
N LEU A 226 -9.51 -5.03 7.86
CA LEU A 226 -8.24 -4.99 7.13
C LEU A 226 -8.28 -4.14 5.85
N LEU A 227 -9.30 -4.34 4.99
CA LEU A 227 -9.42 -3.60 3.73
C LEU A 227 -9.62 -2.10 3.93
N ASP A 228 -10.49 -1.72 4.87
CA ASP A 228 -10.75 -0.31 5.21
C ASP A 228 -9.48 0.34 5.78
N VAL A 229 -8.75 -0.37 6.64
CA VAL A 229 -7.53 0.12 7.26
C VAL A 229 -6.43 0.32 6.22
N ILE A 230 -6.11 -0.70 5.42
CA ILE A 230 -5.03 -0.64 4.42
C ILE A 230 -5.31 0.41 3.35
N LEU A 231 -6.54 0.48 2.84
CA LEU A 231 -6.91 1.51 1.87
C LEU A 231 -6.97 2.90 2.50
N GLY A 232 -7.43 3.00 3.76
CA GLY A 232 -7.46 4.26 4.51
C GLY A 232 -6.07 4.85 4.71
N ILE A 233 -5.10 4.05 5.16
CA ILE A 233 -3.71 4.50 5.33
C ILE A 233 -3.02 4.78 3.99
N TYR A 234 -3.42 4.11 2.91
CA TYR A 234 -2.87 4.36 1.58
C TYR A 234 -3.37 5.68 0.99
N ARG A 235 -4.69 5.92 1.04
CA ARG A 235 -5.36 7.09 0.46
C ARG A 235 -5.10 8.37 1.26
N ASP A 236 -5.23 8.28 2.57
CA ASP A 236 -5.27 9.42 3.48
C ASP A 236 -4.13 9.35 4.50
N LYS A 237 -3.89 10.47 5.21
CA LYS A 237 -3.06 10.41 6.41
C LYS A 237 -3.68 9.39 7.37
N PRO A 238 -2.89 8.48 7.95
CA PRO A 238 -3.38 7.51 8.92
C PRO A 238 -4.23 8.22 9.97
N PRO A 239 -5.43 7.71 10.29
CA PRO A 239 -6.33 8.38 11.21
C PRO A 239 -5.61 8.67 12.51
N SER A 240 -5.66 9.94 12.95
CA SER A 240 -4.93 10.48 14.09
C SER A 240 -5.29 9.84 15.43
N THR A 241 -6.21 8.88 15.44
CA THR A 241 -6.77 8.21 16.62
C THR A 241 -6.11 6.87 16.95
N TYR A 242 -5.24 6.33 16.10
CA TYR A 242 -4.39 5.21 16.53
C TYR A 242 -3.25 5.78 17.37
N ASN A 243 -3.50 5.94 18.68
CA ASN A 243 -2.43 6.05 19.67
C ASN A 243 -1.69 4.73 19.64
N VAL A 244 -0.69 4.62 18.76
CA VAL A 244 0.06 3.38 18.66
C VAL A 244 0.90 3.27 19.93
N LEU A 245 0.70 2.18 20.66
CA LEU A 245 1.52 1.81 21.80
C LEU A 245 2.99 1.73 21.34
N ASP A 246 3.93 2.14 22.20
CA ASP A 246 5.36 2.08 21.89
C ASP A 246 5.75 0.64 21.48
N SER A 247 6.54 0.51 20.42
CA SER A 247 6.85 -0.78 19.79
C SER A 247 7.54 -1.77 20.71
N ASP A 248 8.29 -1.24 21.67
CA ASP A 248 9.09 -2.03 22.61
C ASP A 248 8.20 -2.84 23.58
N ASP A 249 6.91 -2.50 23.67
CA ASP A 249 5.95 -3.15 24.56
C ASP A 249 5.06 -4.18 23.85
N LEU A 250 5.10 -4.29 22.51
CA LEU A 250 4.28 -5.24 21.77
C LEU A 250 5.00 -6.59 21.64
N PRO A 251 4.40 -7.70 22.11
CA PRO A 251 4.98 -9.03 21.94
C PRO A 251 5.25 -9.37 20.45
N ASP A 252 6.31 -10.12 20.17
CA ASP A 252 6.71 -10.58 18.82
C ASP A 252 5.58 -11.24 18.02
N ILE A 253 4.55 -11.73 18.71
CA ILE A 253 3.39 -12.38 18.13
C ILE A 253 2.54 -11.44 17.25
N TYR A 254 2.59 -10.12 17.51
CA TYR A 254 1.89 -9.11 16.72
C TYR A 254 2.64 -8.78 15.43
N ALA A 255 3.97 -8.78 15.46
CA ALA A 255 4.84 -8.45 14.34
C ALA A 255 4.85 -9.52 13.23
N SER A 256 4.12 -10.63 13.40
CA SER A 256 4.18 -11.77 12.48
C SER A 256 2.82 -12.41 12.21
N PHE A 257 1.76 -11.58 12.20
CA PHE A 257 0.36 -12.05 12.14
C PHE A 257 0.11 -13.12 11.05
N LEU A 258 0.60 -12.87 9.83
CA LEU A 258 0.53 -13.81 8.71
C LEU A 258 1.81 -14.62 8.53
N SER A 259 2.98 -13.99 8.64
CA SER A 259 4.26 -14.61 8.28
C SER A 259 4.58 -15.82 9.16
N SER A 260 4.41 -15.71 10.48
CA SER A 260 4.70 -16.79 11.43
C SER A 260 3.88 -18.07 11.17
N PRO A 261 2.53 -18.05 11.15
CA PRO A 261 1.76 -19.27 10.93
C PRO A 261 1.98 -19.85 9.51
N LEU A 262 2.12 -19.00 8.48
CA LEU A 262 2.39 -19.47 7.12
C LEU A 262 3.77 -20.15 7.01
N ASP A 263 4.80 -19.55 7.60
CA ASP A 263 6.16 -20.09 7.57
C ASP A 263 6.27 -21.38 8.36
N HIS A 264 5.56 -21.49 9.49
CA HIS A 264 5.44 -22.73 10.25
C HIS A 264 4.88 -23.86 9.37
N ILE A 265 3.73 -23.64 8.73
CA ILE A 265 3.06 -24.67 7.92
C ILE A 265 3.86 -25.01 6.67
N LEU A 266 4.41 -24.02 5.98
CA LEU A 266 5.27 -24.26 4.81
C LEU A 266 6.53 -25.03 5.19
N SER A 267 7.12 -24.75 6.36
CA SER A 267 8.27 -25.50 6.88
C SER A 267 7.89 -26.93 7.27
N LYS A 268 6.76 -27.13 7.95
CA LYS A 268 6.16 -28.45 8.26
C LYS A 268 5.96 -29.28 6.97
N ARG A 269 5.58 -28.62 5.88
CA ARG A 269 5.40 -29.22 4.54
C ARG A 269 6.69 -29.35 3.71
N LYS A 270 7.85 -28.95 4.25
CA LYS A 270 9.17 -28.93 3.57
C LYS A 270 9.16 -28.10 2.28
N GLN A 271 8.55 -26.91 2.35
CA GLN A 271 8.37 -25.99 1.23
C GLN A 271 8.92 -24.58 1.53
N SER A 272 9.74 -24.44 2.57
CA SER A 272 10.44 -23.19 2.90
C SER A 272 11.49 -22.84 1.82
N GLY A 273 11.63 -21.54 1.52
CA GLY A 273 12.71 -21.02 0.66
C GLY A 273 12.47 -21.04 -0.86
N HIS A 274 11.31 -21.49 -1.36
CA HIS A 274 11.00 -21.35 -2.79
C HIS A 274 10.60 -19.92 -3.16
N ASN A 275 10.96 -19.49 -4.37
CA ASN A 275 10.71 -18.15 -4.91
C ASN A 275 9.22 -17.76 -4.78
N ARG A 276 8.89 -16.93 -3.78
CA ARG A 276 7.53 -16.48 -3.47
C ARG A 276 7.01 -15.48 -4.51
N GLU A 277 7.89 -14.86 -5.28
CA GLU A 277 7.52 -13.75 -6.16
C GLU A 277 6.71 -14.21 -7.39
N ALA A 278 6.98 -15.40 -7.93
CA ALA A 278 6.39 -15.90 -9.18
C ALA A 278 5.03 -16.62 -9.03
N VAL A 279 4.46 -16.67 -7.82
CA VAL A 279 3.30 -17.55 -7.55
C VAL A 279 2.00 -16.93 -8.07
N LEU A 280 1.83 -15.62 -7.93
CA LEU A 280 0.64 -14.92 -8.39
C LEU A 280 0.69 -14.60 -9.89
N LEU A 281 1.82 -14.08 -10.38
CA LEU A 281 1.96 -13.59 -11.74
C LEU A 281 2.44 -14.70 -12.67
N THR A 282 1.69 -14.93 -13.75
CA THR A 282 1.99 -15.92 -14.80
C THR A 282 3.03 -15.42 -15.80
N SER A 283 3.09 -14.10 -15.97
CA SER A 283 4.12 -13.42 -16.75
C SER A 283 4.29 -12.01 -16.17
N THR A 284 5.52 -11.67 -15.81
CA THR A 284 5.92 -10.27 -15.71
C THR A 284 6.41 -9.84 -17.09
N PRO A 285 6.21 -8.58 -17.50
CA PRO A 285 6.90 -8.07 -18.68
C PRO A 285 8.40 -8.32 -18.47
N GLU A 286 8.99 -9.21 -19.28
CA GLU A 286 10.42 -9.47 -19.30
C GLU A 286 11.11 -8.24 -19.88
N THR A 287 11.21 -7.20 -19.06
CA THR A 287 12.01 -6.04 -19.37
C THR A 287 13.11 -6.03 -18.34
N ASN A 288 14.32 -6.42 -18.76
CA ASN A 288 15.55 -5.99 -18.10
C ASN A 288 15.52 -4.46 -18.15
N LEU A 289 14.93 -3.84 -17.13
CA LEU A 289 14.91 -2.41 -17.00
C LEU A 289 16.14 -2.04 -16.20
N GLU A 290 16.96 -1.22 -16.81
CA GLU A 290 18.15 -0.66 -16.19
C GLU A 290 17.82 0.79 -15.83
N CYS A 291 18.45 1.26 -14.76
CA CYS A 291 18.39 2.68 -14.48
C CYS A 291 19.12 3.43 -15.60
N ASP A 292 18.48 4.44 -16.18
CA ASP A 292 18.98 5.18 -17.34
C ASP A 292 20.32 5.89 -17.08
N GLN A 293 20.75 5.97 -15.81
CA GLN A 293 21.97 6.68 -15.38
C GLN A 293 23.10 5.74 -14.96
N CYS A 294 22.88 4.91 -13.94
CA CYS A 294 23.92 3.97 -13.48
C CYS A 294 24.03 2.74 -14.38
N GLN A 295 23.03 2.46 -15.24
CA GLN A 295 22.86 1.19 -15.95
C GLN A 295 22.88 -0.03 -15.01
N CYS A 296 22.60 0.20 -13.73
CA CYS A 296 22.54 -0.86 -12.74
C CYS A 296 21.26 -1.67 -13.00
N ASN A 297 21.46 -2.97 -13.24
CA ASN A 297 20.37 -3.91 -13.44
C ASN A 297 19.66 -4.08 -12.10
N VAL A 298 18.45 -3.54 -12.04
CA VAL A 298 17.60 -3.77 -10.89
C VAL A 298 16.70 -4.93 -11.26
N SER A 299 16.72 -5.97 -10.44
CA SER A 299 16.03 -7.25 -10.71
C SER A 299 14.53 -7.08 -10.97
N THR A 300 13.96 -5.95 -10.56
CA THR A 300 12.54 -5.64 -10.68
C THR A 300 12.31 -4.15 -10.95
N ARG A 301 11.33 -3.86 -11.82
CA ARG A 301 10.90 -2.49 -12.15
C ARG A 301 10.49 -1.66 -10.94
N LYS A 302 10.01 -2.31 -9.87
CA LYS A 302 9.50 -1.67 -8.64
C LYS A 302 10.50 -0.75 -7.92
N PHE A 303 11.77 -0.77 -8.32
CA PHE A 303 12.85 0.04 -7.78
C PHE A 303 13.38 1.12 -8.74
N LEU A 304 12.73 1.28 -9.90
CA LEU A 304 12.99 2.35 -10.84
C LEU A 304 11.87 3.40 -10.76
N TRP A 305 12.27 4.65 -10.70
CA TRP A 305 11.41 5.78 -10.41
C TRP A 305 11.34 6.70 -11.62
N GLY A 306 10.13 7.01 -12.06
CA GLY A 306 9.84 7.99 -13.10
C GLY A 306 8.58 8.78 -12.76
N PRO A 307 8.15 9.71 -13.65
CA PRO A 307 7.04 10.63 -13.38
C PRO A 307 5.73 9.95 -12.96
N ALA A 308 5.48 8.75 -13.49
CA ALA A 308 4.29 7.97 -13.14
C ALA A 308 4.26 7.53 -11.68
N ASP A 309 5.41 7.37 -11.02
CA ASP A 309 5.53 6.67 -9.73
C ASP A 309 6.15 7.56 -8.63
N TRP A 310 6.47 8.82 -8.93
CA TRP A 310 7.08 9.75 -7.99
C TRP A 310 6.26 10.00 -6.72
N GLU A 311 4.93 10.03 -6.83
CA GLU A 311 4.05 10.14 -5.66
C GLU A 311 4.31 9.01 -4.65
N TYR A 312 4.67 7.83 -5.14
CA TYR A 312 4.97 6.65 -4.35
C TYR A 312 6.38 6.64 -3.76
N LEU A 313 7.25 7.58 -4.15
CA LEU A 313 8.59 7.69 -3.55
C LEU A 313 8.49 8.07 -2.07
N ARG A 314 7.40 8.72 -1.66
CA ARG A 314 7.18 9.23 -0.31
C ARG A 314 7.34 8.17 0.80
N GLY A 315 6.99 6.91 0.55
CA GLY A 315 7.19 5.82 1.51
C GLY A 315 8.59 5.19 1.50
N TYR A 316 9.49 5.62 0.61
CA TYR A 316 10.89 5.16 0.54
C TYR A 316 11.88 6.25 0.92
N VAL A 317 11.64 7.46 0.41
CA VAL A 317 12.28 8.70 0.83
C VAL A 317 11.29 9.41 1.71
N THR A 318 11.29 9.05 2.99
CA THR A 318 10.36 9.62 3.97
C THR A 318 10.54 11.13 4.08
N PRO A 319 9.53 11.82 4.62
CA PRO A 319 9.63 13.22 4.95
C PRO A 319 10.94 13.66 5.63
N ASP A 320 11.34 12.90 6.63
CA ASP A 320 12.54 13.20 7.40
C ASP A 320 13.81 12.87 6.62
N ARG A 321 13.77 11.85 5.74
CA ARG A 321 14.87 11.53 4.83
C ARG A 321 15.10 12.60 3.77
N VAL A 322 14.06 13.29 3.27
CA VAL A 322 14.24 14.41 2.33
C VAL A 322 15.10 15.51 2.96
N CYS A 323 14.87 15.86 4.23
CA CYS A 323 15.72 16.82 4.96
C CYS A 323 17.18 16.34 5.06
N MET A 324 17.41 15.03 5.18
CA MET A 324 18.75 14.45 5.20
C MET A 324 19.45 14.48 3.84
N LEU A 325 18.70 14.64 2.74
CA LEU A 325 19.27 14.86 1.41
C LEU A 325 19.75 16.29 1.20
N LEU A 326 19.56 17.24 2.12
CA LEU A 326 20.10 18.59 1.92
C LEU A 326 21.63 18.60 1.92
N GLN A 327 22.22 19.47 1.09
CA GLN A 327 23.66 19.52 0.88
C GLN A 327 24.43 19.99 2.14
N GLY A 328 25.63 19.45 2.34
CA GLY A 328 26.56 19.90 3.37
C GLY A 328 26.03 19.72 4.80
N GLN A 329 25.96 20.83 5.54
CA GLN A 329 25.50 20.90 6.94
C GLN A 329 24.05 21.41 7.08
N LEU A 330 23.34 21.64 5.96
CA LEU A 330 21.94 22.08 5.98
C LEU A 330 21.01 21.14 6.76
N PRO A 331 21.11 19.79 6.70
CA PRO A 331 20.25 18.92 7.50
C PRO A 331 20.34 19.19 9.01
N ARG A 332 21.47 19.75 9.47
CA ARG A 332 21.75 20.05 10.88
C ARG A 332 21.49 21.51 11.25
N ASN A 333 21.01 22.33 10.32
CA ASN A 333 20.62 23.71 10.59
C ASN A 333 19.21 23.74 11.17
N PHE A 334 19.10 23.71 12.50
CA PHE A 334 17.79 23.70 13.17
C PHE A 334 16.95 24.94 12.88
N SER A 335 17.55 26.09 12.60
CA SER A 335 16.81 27.33 12.34
C SER A 335 16.12 27.35 10.97
N GLU A 336 16.74 26.72 9.96
CA GLU A 336 16.27 26.75 8.55
C GLU A 336 15.60 25.43 8.13
N THR A 337 15.99 24.30 8.72
CA THR A 337 15.54 22.99 8.24
C THR A 337 14.32 22.48 9.00
N SER A 338 14.32 22.64 10.34
CA SER A 338 13.30 22.00 11.19
C SER A 338 11.91 22.61 11.05
N THR A 339 11.81 23.91 10.75
CA THR A 339 10.53 24.65 10.72
C THR A 339 10.19 25.16 9.33
N THR A 340 11.09 25.83 8.61
CA THR A 340 10.76 26.47 7.33
C THR A 340 10.82 25.49 6.16
N PHE A 341 11.96 24.83 5.91
CA PHE A 341 12.05 23.84 4.83
C PHE A 341 11.04 22.70 5.03
N ARG A 342 11.00 22.11 6.24
CA ARG A 342 10.06 21.02 6.57
C ARG A 342 8.61 21.42 6.33
N ALA A 343 8.18 22.61 6.75
CA ALA A 343 6.80 23.06 6.52
C ALA A 343 6.48 23.23 5.03
N VAL A 344 7.42 23.76 4.24
CA VAL A 344 7.24 23.92 2.80
C VAL A 344 7.12 22.55 2.14
N TRP A 345 8.12 21.68 2.31
CA TRP A 345 8.18 20.47 1.49
C TRP A 345 7.17 19.40 1.96
N THR A 346 6.81 19.32 3.25
CA THR A 346 5.77 18.36 3.72
C THR A 346 4.38 18.61 3.14
N GLN A 347 4.12 19.82 2.65
CA GLN A 347 2.88 20.17 1.94
C GLN A 347 2.96 19.92 0.43
N HIS A 348 4.14 19.58 -0.09
CA HIS A 348 4.34 19.33 -1.51
C HIS A 348 4.08 17.87 -1.86
N ARG A 349 3.37 17.69 -2.97
CA ARG A 349 3.26 16.38 -3.62
C ARG A 349 4.61 16.03 -4.24
N TYR A 350 5.06 14.79 -4.10
CA TYR A 350 6.40 14.36 -4.51
C TYR A 350 6.62 14.53 -6.01
N GLU A 351 5.61 14.23 -6.82
CA GLU A 351 5.67 14.38 -8.26
C GLU A 351 5.82 15.84 -8.69
N VAL A 352 5.23 16.79 -7.96
CA VAL A 352 5.40 18.22 -8.22
C VAL A 352 6.80 18.65 -7.79
N LEU A 353 7.22 18.27 -6.58
CA LEU A 353 8.54 18.57 -6.05
C LEU A 353 9.64 18.09 -7.02
N ILE A 354 9.64 16.80 -7.37
CA ILE A 354 10.68 16.22 -8.21
C ILE A 354 10.64 16.85 -9.60
N SER A 355 9.45 17.10 -10.16
CA SER A 355 9.31 17.83 -11.43
C SER A 355 9.95 19.22 -11.37
N GLU A 356 9.68 20.00 -10.32
CA GLU A 356 10.25 21.33 -10.13
C GLU A 356 11.77 21.27 -9.90
N VAL A 357 12.29 20.23 -9.22
CA VAL A 357 13.74 20.04 -9.08
C VAL A 357 14.41 19.81 -10.44
N PHE A 358 13.77 19.10 -11.37
CA PHE A 358 14.24 18.97 -12.76
C PHE A 358 14.27 20.30 -13.51
N ASP A 359 13.40 21.25 -13.19
CA ASP A 359 13.39 22.58 -13.81
C ASP A 359 14.57 23.45 -13.33
N CYS A 360 15.15 23.12 -12.18
CA CYS A 360 16.32 23.79 -11.59
C CYS A 360 17.64 23.07 -11.87
N MET A 361 17.65 22.09 -12.79
CA MET A 361 18.77 21.20 -13.02
C MET A 361 20.04 21.93 -13.51
N THR A 362 21.19 21.54 -12.96
CA THR A 362 22.50 22.08 -13.33
C THR A 362 23.02 21.46 -14.63
N ALA A 363 23.99 22.11 -15.28
CA ALA A 363 24.56 21.66 -16.55
C ALA A 363 25.24 20.26 -16.45
N GLU A 364 25.73 19.86 -15.27
CA GLU A 364 26.34 18.55 -15.02
C GLU A 364 25.35 17.39 -15.26
N TYR A 365 24.05 17.68 -15.15
CA TYR A 365 22.96 16.72 -15.34
C TYR A 365 22.25 16.93 -16.69
N GLY A 366 22.84 17.67 -17.63
CA GLY A 366 22.19 18.07 -18.89
C GLY A 366 21.64 16.93 -19.77
N ASP A 367 22.17 15.72 -19.64
CA ASP A 367 21.69 14.52 -20.35
C ASP A 367 20.54 13.80 -19.64
N TRP A 368 20.23 14.17 -18.39
CA TRP A 368 19.13 13.60 -17.63
C TRP A 368 17.81 14.19 -18.15
N LYS A 369 16.81 13.33 -18.33
CA LYS A 369 15.46 13.71 -18.73
C LYS A 369 14.49 13.37 -17.63
N ARG A 370 13.41 14.14 -17.57
CA ARG A 370 12.34 13.95 -16.60
C ARG A 370 11.71 12.56 -16.70
N GLU A 371 11.65 12.03 -17.90
CA GLU A 371 11.06 10.72 -18.22
C GLU A 371 11.99 9.54 -17.92
N ASN A 372 13.25 9.80 -17.57
CA ASN A 372 14.21 8.74 -17.26
C ASN A 372 13.74 7.92 -16.04
N LEU A 373 13.91 6.61 -16.12
CA LEU A 373 13.73 5.66 -15.05
C LEU A 373 15.01 5.59 -14.22
N LEU A 374 14.95 6.11 -13.00
CA LEU A 374 16.10 6.22 -12.10
C LEU A 374 16.00 5.21 -10.96
N CYS A 375 17.09 4.51 -10.64
CA CYS A 375 17.14 3.77 -9.37
C CYS A 375 17.10 4.74 -8.19
N LEU A 376 16.67 4.25 -7.01
CA LEU A 376 16.55 5.07 -5.80
C LEU A 376 17.85 5.83 -5.48
N ARG A 377 19.02 5.20 -5.70
CA ARG A 377 20.32 5.83 -5.48
C ARG A 377 20.56 7.03 -6.40
N CYS A 378 20.32 6.89 -7.70
CA CYS A 378 20.50 7.97 -8.67
C CYS A 378 19.54 9.12 -8.39
N LEU A 379 18.27 8.81 -8.06
CA LEU A 379 17.28 9.82 -7.71
C LEU A 379 17.65 10.57 -6.42
N CYS A 380 18.06 9.88 -5.36
CA CYS A 380 18.50 10.52 -4.12
C CYS A 380 19.75 11.40 -4.32
N LEU A 381 20.69 10.99 -5.17
CA LEU A 381 21.85 11.80 -5.53
C LEU A 381 21.43 13.09 -6.24
N PHE A 382 20.55 12.95 -7.25
CA PHE A 382 20.00 14.08 -7.99
C PHE A 382 19.27 15.07 -7.06
N LEU A 383 18.40 14.56 -6.18
CA LEU A 383 17.71 15.38 -5.19
C LEU A 383 18.70 16.07 -4.25
N ARG A 384 19.74 15.38 -3.77
CA ARG A 384 20.74 15.97 -2.88
C ARG A 384 21.44 17.18 -3.49
N ASP A 385 21.77 17.07 -4.77
CA ASP A 385 22.54 18.09 -5.46
C ASP A 385 21.67 19.28 -5.91
N HIS A 386 20.33 19.17 -5.93
CA HIS A 386 19.43 20.23 -6.46
C HIS A 386 18.34 20.72 -5.50
N LEU A 387 18.01 20.01 -4.42
CA LEU A 387 16.93 20.41 -3.49
C LEU A 387 17.13 21.81 -2.91
N HIS A 388 18.37 22.17 -2.60
CA HIS A 388 18.70 23.49 -2.06
C HIS A 388 18.52 24.60 -3.11
N ILE A 389 18.83 24.33 -4.38
CA ILE A 389 18.61 25.24 -5.52
C ILE A 389 17.12 25.46 -5.73
N TRP A 390 16.35 24.38 -5.80
CA TRP A 390 14.89 24.41 -5.91
C TRP A 390 14.26 25.24 -4.80
N TYR A 391 14.66 24.99 -3.54
CA TYR A 391 14.11 25.72 -2.39
C TYR A 391 14.40 27.22 -2.48
N MET A 392 15.62 27.61 -2.89
CA MET A 392 15.98 29.01 -3.07
C MET A 392 15.15 29.69 -4.17
N GLN A 393 15.04 29.06 -5.34
CA GLN A 393 14.23 29.60 -6.45
C GLN A 393 12.76 29.73 -6.06
N ARG A 394 12.22 28.73 -5.35
CA ARG A 394 10.85 28.75 -4.86
C ARG A 394 10.59 29.92 -3.91
N ASN A 395 11.49 30.15 -2.95
CA ASN A 395 11.36 31.25 -2.00
C ASN A 395 11.45 32.61 -2.69
N GLN A 396 12.34 32.75 -3.68
CA GLN A 396 12.43 33.92 -4.54
C GLN A 396 11.12 34.19 -5.29
N ASN A 397 10.56 33.17 -5.94
CA ASN A 397 9.31 33.28 -6.69
C ASN A 397 8.10 33.57 -5.80
N SER A 398 8.09 33.06 -4.57
CA SER A 398 7.00 33.26 -3.59
C SER A 398 7.09 34.60 -2.84
N GLY A 399 8.16 35.39 -3.06
CA GLY A 399 8.38 36.64 -2.34
C GLY A 399 8.60 36.47 -0.83
N ILE A 400 9.08 35.30 -0.39
CA ILE A 400 9.35 35.04 1.03
C ILE A 400 10.61 35.84 1.42
N VAL A 401 10.38 37.07 1.90
CA VAL A 401 11.41 38.08 2.15
C VAL A 401 12.49 37.58 3.13
N GLY A 402 12.12 36.83 4.16
CA GLY A 402 13.01 36.49 5.28
C GLY A 402 14.25 35.66 4.93
N ILE A 403 14.20 34.84 3.88
CA ILE A 403 15.36 34.04 3.42
C ILE A 403 16.22 34.87 2.45
N ILE A 404 15.57 35.65 1.58
CA ILE A 404 16.22 36.41 0.50
C ILE A 404 17.00 37.61 1.05
N THR A 405 16.60 38.18 2.19
CA THR A 405 17.22 39.39 2.76
C THR A 405 18.46 39.12 3.62
N LYS A 406 18.79 37.87 3.93
CA LYS A 406 19.97 37.54 4.76
C LYS A 406 21.24 37.62 3.92
N GLU A 407 22.31 38.12 4.53
CA GLU A 407 23.65 38.05 3.93
C GLU A 407 24.11 36.59 3.82
N ASN A 408 24.71 36.22 2.68
CA ASN A 408 25.23 34.87 2.47
C ASN A 408 26.38 34.57 3.44
N CYS A 409 26.31 33.41 4.10
CA CYS A 409 27.44 32.89 4.85
C CYS A 409 28.59 32.56 3.89
N TRP A 410 29.82 32.97 4.22
CA TRP A 410 31.00 32.70 3.38
C TRP A 410 31.21 31.19 3.13
N TYR A 411 30.92 30.36 4.13
CA TYR A 411 31.00 28.90 4.04
C TYR A 411 29.74 28.24 3.46
N GLY A 412 28.69 29.01 3.13
CA GLY A 412 27.44 28.52 2.55
C GLY A 412 26.83 27.34 3.30
N TYR A 413 26.30 26.37 2.56
CA TYR A 413 25.75 25.13 3.11
C TYR A 413 26.80 24.26 3.84
N ASN A 414 28.09 24.53 3.70
CA ASN A 414 29.17 23.82 4.41
C ASN A 414 29.50 24.41 5.80
N CYS A 415 28.88 25.53 6.18
CA CYS A 415 29.18 26.18 7.46
C CYS A 415 28.94 25.24 8.65
N ARG A 416 29.99 24.93 9.43
CA ARG A 416 29.85 24.10 10.64
C ARG A 416 29.20 24.86 11.80
N THR A 417 29.37 26.18 11.85
CA THR A 417 28.80 27.05 12.90
C THR A 417 27.28 27.03 12.89
N GLN A 418 26.66 26.81 11.72
CA GLN A 418 25.20 26.76 11.58
C GLN A 418 24.53 25.62 12.39
N THR A 419 25.30 24.60 12.79
CA THR A 419 24.75 23.41 13.47
C THR A 419 24.62 23.57 14.98
N HIS A 420 25.32 24.54 15.57
CA HIS A 420 25.42 24.69 17.02
C HIS A 420 25.34 26.14 17.52
N ASN A 421 25.36 27.13 16.63
CA ASN A 421 25.15 28.53 17.00
C ASN A 421 23.89 29.08 16.33
N TYR A 422 22.80 29.15 17.11
CA TYR A 422 21.49 29.62 16.65
C TYR A 422 21.51 31.09 16.19
N GLU A 423 22.28 31.96 16.84
CA GLU A 423 22.40 33.36 16.44
C GLU A 423 23.06 33.47 15.06
N HIS A 424 24.10 32.67 14.79
CA HIS A 424 24.73 32.61 13.49
C HIS A 424 23.78 32.08 12.40
N SER A 425 23.09 30.96 12.66
CA SER A 425 22.20 30.34 11.68
C SER A 425 20.95 31.17 11.40
N SER A 426 20.44 31.90 12.39
CA SER A 426 19.30 32.82 12.19
C SER A 426 19.68 34.09 11.43
N LYS A 427 20.92 34.58 11.53
CA LYS A 427 21.36 35.85 10.92
C LYS A 427 21.81 35.73 9.46
N LEU A 428 22.45 34.63 9.08
CA LEU A 428 23.05 34.46 7.75
C LEU A 428 22.27 33.45 6.90
N ASN A 429 22.35 33.58 5.58
CA ASN A 429 21.83 32.59 4.65
C ASN A 429 22.85 31.47 4.45
N HIS A 430 22.43 30.21 4.68
CA HIS A 430 23.24 29.01 4.44
C HIS A 430 22.81 28.22 3.20
N TRP A 431 21.73 28.61 2.52
CA TRP A 431 21.25 27.97 1.29
C TRP A 431 22.02 28.42 0.04
N CYS A 432 23.26 28.87 0.20
CA CYS A 432 24.11 29.40 -0.85
C CYS A 432 25.38 28.57 -1.02
N GLU A 433 25.98 28.65 -2.20
CA GLU A 433 27.26 28.02 -2.48
C GLU A 433 28.37 28.63 -1.62
N PRO A 434 29.30 27.82 -1.09
CA PRO A 434 30.47 28.32 -0.39
C PRO A 434 31.31 29.22 -1.29
N THR A 435 31.60 30.43 -0.82
CA THR A 435 32.49 31.39 -1.50
C THR A 435 33.88 31.45 -0.84
N GLY A 436 34.10 30.67 0.22
CA GLY A 436 35.43 30.34 0.73
C GLY A 436 35.42 29.33 1.89
N GLY A 437 36.63 28.89 2.26
CA GLY A 437 36.86 27.75 3.15
C GLY A 437 37.13 26.43 2.41
N ASP A 438 37.49 25.39 3.16
CA ASP A 438 37.72 24.06 2.61
C ASP A 438 36.41 23.47 2.02
N PRO A 439 36.49 22.71 0.92
CA PRO A 439 35.33 22.01 0.38
C PRO A 439 34.71 21.09 1.45
N ALA A 440 33.39 20.89 1.37
CA ALA A 440 32.71 19.99 2.29
C ALA A 440 33.40 18.63 2.31
N PRO A 441 33.58 18.00 3.48
CA PRO A 441 33.83 16.57 3.51
C PRO A 441 32.67 15.90 2.78
N SER A 442 32.98 15.08 1.77
CA SER A 442 31.99 14.29 1.04
C SER A 442 31.29 13.35 2.02
N PHE A 443 30.13 13.76 2.52
CA PHE A 443 29.28 12.89 3.33
C PHE A 443 28.74 11.79 2.43
N HIS A 444 29.36 10.62 2.50
CA HIS A 444 28.73 9.39 2.06
C HIS A 444 27.67 9.05 3.10
N LEU A 445 26.46 9.59 2.93
CA LEU A 445 25.31 8.96 3.58
C LEU A 445 25.30 7.51 3.12
N PRO A 446 25.12 6.52 4.03
CA PRO A 446 24.87 5.16 3.62
C PRO A 446 23.66 5.23 2.69
N VAL A 447 23.90 4.93 1.41
CA VAL A 447 22.81 4.74 0.46
C VAL A 447 21.98 3.62 1.06
N PRO A 448 20.67 3.82 1.28
CA PRO A 448 19.81 2.75 1.73
C PRO A 448 20.04 1.55 0.80
N SER A 449 20.55 0.44 1.34
CA SER A 449 20.72 -0.77 0.54
C SER A 449 19.33 -1.24 0.11
N GLU A 450 19.25 -1.87 -1.05
CA GLU A 450 18.01 -2.50 -1.53
C GLU A 450 17.46 -3.53 -0.51
N THR A 451 18.31 -4.02 0.40
CA THR A 451 17.97 -4.96 1.47
C THR A 451 17.35 -4.33 2.71
N ASN A 452 17.36 -2.99 2.84
CA ASN A 452 16.80 -2.28 4.00
C ASN A 452 15.35 -1.81 3.75
N PHE A 453 14.69 -2.35 2.72
CA PHE A 453 13.31 -2.04 2.34
C PHE A 453 12.50 -3.28 2.05
#